data_AF-A0A554N9B1-F1
#
_entry.id   AF-A0A554N9B1-F1
#
_cell.length_a   1.000
_cell.length_b   1.000
_cell.length_c   1.000
_cell.angle_alpha   90.00
_cell.angle_beta   90.00
_cell.angle_gamma   90.00
#
_symmetry.space_group_name_H-M   'P 1'
#
loop_
_entity.id
_entity.type
_entity.pdbx_description
1 polymer ?
#
loop_
_entity_poly.entity_id
_entity_poly.type
_entity_poly.pdbx_seq_one_letter_code
_entity_poly.pdbx_strand_id
1 'polypeptide(L)'
;MHREYPENTAPEPADVEIETIDLDTITYAEELALIRRYDEVLWKKGNVRGNLVRLQAIRRGERDPAAEPFSKQWLSTHGRLTSSAAKRALGEEFETMGEFAAWACYATSLTTVDHVGESTATTIRNLRPTLVRWFGGEEYIPRYDDEQETLVIEDTDEDDRNEETAEDDSSIAASGKS
;
A
#
# COMPACT_ATOMS: atom_id res chain seq x y z
N MET A 1 -29.63 -50.38 -16.63
CA MET A 1 -30.32 -49.28 -15.92
C MET A 1 -29.37 -48.12 -15.83
N HIS A 2 -29.66 -47.02 -16.53
CA HIS A 2 -28.95 -45.75 -16.30
C HIS A 2 -29.56 -45.11 -15.05
N ARG A 3 -28.70 -44.80 -14.08
CA ARG A 3 -29.11 -44.05 -12.89
C ARG A 3 -29.17 -42.59 -13.30
N GLU A 4 -30.36 -42.06 -13.47
CA GLU A 4 -30.56 -40.62 -13.62
C GLU A 4 -30.27 -39.98 -12.27
N TYR A 5 -29.24 -39.14 -12.23
CA TYR A 5 -28.98 -38.28 -11.09
C TYR A 5 -29.84 -37.01 -11.26
N PRO A 6 -30.35 -36.45 -10.15
CA PRO A 6 -31.09 -35.19 -10.21
C PRO A 6 -30.21 -34.08 -10.79
N GLU A 7 -30.85 -33.13 -11.49
CA GLU A 7 -30.18 -31.95 -12.01
C GLU A 7 -29.51 -31.17 -10.88
N ASN A 8 -28.30 -30.67 -11.14
CA ASN A 8 -27.57 -29.85 -10.19
C ASN A 8 -28.25 -28.48 -10.08
N THR A 9 -28.79 -28.16 -8.91
CA THR A 9 -29.42 -26.88 -8.61
C THR A 9 -28.49 -25.92 -7.85
N ALA A 10 -27.21 -26.28 -7.65
CA ALA A 10 -26.25 -25.37 -7.04
C ALA A 10 -25.97 -24.19 -7.98
N PRO A 11 -25.93 -22.95 -7.46
CA PRO A 11 -25.65 -21.78 -8.27
C PRO A 11 -24.22 -21.83 -8.80
N GLU A 12 -24.03 -21.35 -10.03
CA GLU A 12 -22.70 -21.11 -10.56
C GLU A 12 -22.09 -19.86 -9.92
N PRO A 13 -20.75 -19.73 -9.89
CA PRO A 13 -20.10 -18.52 -9.37
C PRO A 13 -20.62 -17.22 -9.99
N ALA A 14 -20.99 -17.26 -11.28
CA ALA A 14 -21.53 -16.11 -11.99
C ALA A 14 -22.92 -15.67 -11.51
N ASP A 15 -23.70 -16.57 -10.90
CA ASP A 15 -25.10 -16.34 -10.50
C ASP A 15 -25.22 -15.61 -9.16
N VAL A 16 -24.12 -15.50 -8.41
CA VAL A 16 -24.11 -14.93 -7.06
C VAL A 16 -23.28 -13.65 -7.02
N GLU A 17 -23.95 -12.53 -6.76
CA GLU A 17 -23.33 -11.21 -6.64
C GLU A 17 -23.11 -10.84 -5.17
N ILE A 18 -21.87 -10.50 -4.83
CA ILE A 18 -21.53 -10.21 -3.43
C ILE A 18 -22.10 -8.86 -2.99
N GLU A 19 -22.35 -7.95 -3.93
CA GLU A 19 -22.87 -6.62 -3.68
C GLU A 19 -24.36 -6.64 -3.31
N THR A 20 -25.12 -7.68 -3.62
CA THR A 20 -26.58 -7.71 -3.41
C THR A 20 -27.03 -8.80 -2.46
N ILE A 21 -26.26 -9.87 -2.32
CA ILE A 21 -26.62 -11.01 -1.49
C ILE A 21 -26.63 -10.68 0.01
N ASP A 22 -27.57 -11.26 0.75
CA ASP A 22 -27.61 -11.20 2.21
C ASP A 22 -26.74 -12.30 2.81
N LEU A 23 -25.51 -11.93 3.23
CA LEU A 23 -24.53 -12.86 3.79
C LEU A 23 -24.98 -13.52 5.09
N ASP A 24 -26.04 -13.07 5.77
CA ASP A 24 -26.53 -13.74 6.98
C ASP A 24 -27.46 -14.92 6.67
N THR A 25 -28.02 -14.96 5.46
CA THR A 25 -29.03 -15.94 5.06
C THR A 25 -28.60 -16.87 3.93
N ILE A 26 -27.41 -16.68 3.35
CA ILE A 26 -26.92 -17.54 2.26
C ILE A 26 -26.81 -19.01 2.65
N THR A 27 -27.14 -19.84 1.67
CA THR A 27 -26.87 -21.28 1.70
C THR A 27 -25.38 -21.57 1.57
N TYR A 28 -24.99 -22.79 1.94
CA TYR A 28 -23.62 -23.26 1.74
C TYR A 28 -23.20 -23.29 0.25
N ALA A 29 -24.14 -23.56 -0.65
CA ALA A 29 -23.85 -23.61 -2.09
C ALA A 29 -23.53 -22.22 -2.65
N GLU A 30 -24.26 -21.19 -2.21
CA GLU A 30 -24.00 -19.78 -2.54
C GLU A 30 -22.67 -19.30 -1.93
N GLU A 31 -22.37 -19.67 -0.69
CA GLU A 31 -21.07 -19.37 -0.08
C GLU A 31 -19.92 -19.98 -0.89
N LEU A 32 -20.06 -21.24 -1.32
CA LEU A 32 -19.06 -21.90 -2.15
C LEU A 32 -18.92 -21.24 -3.53
N ALA A 33 -20.04 -20.82 -4.13
CA ALA A 33 -20.05 -20.07 -5.39
C ALA A 33 -19.30 -18.73 -5.25
N LEU A 34 -19.53 -17.99 -4.15
CA LEU A 34 -18.80 -16.76 -3.83
C LEU A 34 -17.29 -17.00 -3.62
N ILE A 35 -16.92 -18.04 -2.87
CA ILE A 35 -15.51 -18.39 -2.65
C ILE A 35 -14.78 -18.70 -3.96
N ARG A 36 -15.47 -19.32 -4.92
CA ARG A 36 -14.94 -19.61 -6.25
C ARG A 36 -14.88 -18.35 -7.11
N ARG A 37 -15.93 -17.53 -7.11
CA ARG A 37 -16.00 -16.28 -7.86
C ARG A 37 -14.87 -15.33 -7.47
N TYR A 38 -14.57 -15.24 -6.18
CA TYR A 38 -13.61 -14.29 -5.63
C TYR A 38 -12.30 -14.94 -5.17
N ASP A 39 -11.88 -16.07 -5.77
CA ASP A 39 -10.66 -16.79 -5.37
C ASP A 39 -9.41 -15.89 -5.30
N GLU A 40 -9.29 -14.99 -6.25
CA GLU A 40 -8.11 -14.12 -6.39
C GLU A 40 -8.01 -13.11 -5.24
N VAL A 41 -9.16 -12.62 -4.76
CA VAL A 41 -9.25 -11.48 -3.83
C VAL A 41 -9.75 -11.87 -2.42
N LEU A 42 -10.32 -13.06 -2.25
CA LEU A 42 -10.88 -13.52 -0.99
C LEU A 42 -9.84 -14.26 -0.14
N TRP A 43 -9.75 -13.88 1.12
CA TRP A 43 -9.03 -14.66 2.12
C TRP A 43 -9.76 -15.97 2.44
N LYS A 44 -9.26 -17.09 1.91
CA LYS A 44 -9.84 -18.43 2.17
C LYS A 44 -9.42 -19.05 3.51
N LYS A 45 -8.42 -18.49 4.18
CA LYS A 45 -7.97 -18.95 5.51
C LYS A 45 -8.69 -18.17 6.61
N GLY A 46 -9.00 -18.84 7.72
CA GLY A 46 -9.64 -18.22 8.88
C GLY A 46 -11.16 -18.11 8.71
N ASN A 47 -11.74 -17.00 9.18
CA ASN A 47 -13.17 -16.75 9.13
C ASN A 47 -13.61 -16.31 7.72
N VAL A 48 -13.92 -17.28 6.85
CA VAL A 48 -14.33 -17.03 5.46
C VAL A 48 -15.56 -16.14 5.38
N ARG A 49 -16.58 -16.35 6.24
CA ARG A 49 -17.78 -15.51 6.28
C ARG A 49 -17.44 -14.06 6.61
N GLY A 50 -16.57 -13.83 7.59
CA GLY A 50 -16.08 -12.49 7.93
C GLY A 50 -15.29 -11.85 6.77
N ASN A 51 -14.53 -12.63 6.02
CA ASN A 51 -13.80 -12.15 4.85
C ASN A 51 -14.75 -11.79 3.69
N LEU A 52 -15.84 -12.54 3.49
CA LEU A 52 -16.91 -12.20 2.55
C LEU A 52 -17.62 -10.90 2.96
N VAL A 53 -17.93 -10.72 4.24
CA VAL A 53 -18.53 -9.48 4.76
C VAL A 53 -17.61 -8.28 4.51
N ARG A 54 -16.30 -8.42 4.77
CA ARG A 54 -15.33 -7.36 4.45
C ARG A 54 -15.32 -7.05 2.95
N LEU A 55 -15.28 -8.07 2.10
CA LEU A 55 -15.25 -7.91 0.65
C LEU A 55 -16.54 -7.24 0.13
N GLN A 56 -17.70 -7.62 0.68
CA GLN A 56 -18.99 -6.99 0.38
C GLN A 56 -18.97 -5.49 0.72
N ALA A 57 -18.53 -5.13 1.92
CA ALA A 57 -18.46 -3.74 2.34
C ALA A 57 -17.54 -2.90 1.43
N ILE A 58 -16.43 -3.47 0.97
CA ILE A 58 -15.52 -2.81 0.03
C ILE A 58 -16.22 -2.57 -1.32
N ARG A 59 -16.81 -3.61 -1.90
CA ARG A 59 -17.46 -3.53 -3.22
C ARG A 59 -18.71 -2.65 -3.22
N ARG A 60 -19.37 -2.48 -2.08
CA ARG A 60 -20.45 -1.52 -1.87
C ARG A 60 -19.97 -0.09 -1.61
N GLY A 61 -18.66 0.13 -1.43
CA GLY A 61 -18.09 1.43 -1.05
C GLY A 61 -18.38 1.83 0.41
N GLU A 62 -18.87 0.91 1.24
CA GLU A 62 -19.12 1.11 2.67
C GLU A 62 -17.82 1.09 3.49
N ARG A 63 -16.76 0.50 2.90
CA ARG A 63 -15.42 0.42 3.48
C ARG A 63 -14.39 0.75 2.42
N ASP A 64 -13.53 1.71 2.70
CA ASP A 64 -12.39 2.04 1.84
C ASP A 64 -11.09 1.47 2.46
N PRO A 65 -10.46 0.43 1.87
CA PRO A 65 -9.20 -0.11 2.34
C PRO A 65 -8.02 0.86 2.18
N ALA A 66 -8.10 1.80 1.25
CA ALA A 66 -7.03 2.77 1.00
C ALA A 66 -6.93 3.76 2.15
N ALA A 67 -8.05 4.21 2.69
CA ALA A 67 -8.13 5.10 3.85
C ALA A 67 -7.86 4.41 5.20
N GLU A 68 -7.71 3.08 5.24
CA GLU A 68 -7.38 2.39 6.49
C GLU A 68 -5.97 2.77 6.97
N PRO A 69 -5.77 3.05 8.28
CA PRO A 69 -4.45 3.33 8.82
C PRO A 69 -3.46 2.21 8.53
N PHE A 70 -2.21 2.59 8.27
CA PHE A 70 -1.15 1.64 8.00
C PHE A 70 -1.00 0.61 9.14
N SER A 71 -1.10 -0.68 8.79
CA SER A 71 -1.09 -1.75 9.77
C SER A 71 0.27 -2.41 9.89
N LYS A 72 1.04 -2.00 10.91
CA LYS A 72 2.32 -2.65 11.29
C LYS A 72 2.13 -4.13 11.61
N GLN A 73 0.97 -4.50 12.16
CA GLN A 73 0.61 -5.89 12.43
C GLN A 73 0.43 -6.68 11.12
N TRP A 74 -0.32 -6.14 10.16
CA TRP A 74 -0.49 -6.76 8.85
C TRP A 74 0.86 -6.96 8.16
N LEU A 75 1.72 -5.93 8.14
CA LEU A 75 3.05 -6.02 7.57
C LEU A 75 3.90 -7.09 8.28
N SER A 76 3.78 -7.23 9.59
CA SER A 76 4.50 -8.26 10.34
C SER A 76 4.03 -9.67 10.01
N THR A 77 2.72 -9.86 9.81
CA THR A 77 2.11 -11.16 9.48
C THR A 77 2.36 -11.57 8.03
N HIS A 78 2.27 -10.63 7.09
CA HIS A 78 2.28 -10.92 5.65
C HIS A 78 3.57 -10.52 4.96
N GLY A 79 4.23 -9.46 5.44
CA GLY A 79 5.39 -8.84 4.80
C GLY A 79 6.62 -9.73 4.71
N ARG A 80 6.78 -10.71 5.62
CA ARG A 80 7.96 -11.58 5.75
C ARG A 80 9.31 -10.85 5.74
N LEU A 81 9.31 -9.55 6.05
CA LEU A 81 10.51 -8.74 6.10
C LEU A 81 11.38 -9.21 7.28
N THR A 82 12.67 -9.41 7.02
CA THR A 82 13.64 -9.81 8.04
C THR A 82 14.22 -8.59 8.79
N SER A 83 14.36 -7.46 8.10
CA SER A 83 14.87 -6.22 8.67
C SER A 83 13.84 -5.54 9.57
N SER A 84 14.16 -5.40 10.86
CA SER A 84 13.37 -4.60 11.81
C SER A 84 13.44 -3.11 11.48
N ALA A 85 14.59 -2.62 11.01
CA ALA A 85 14.77 -1.24 10.57
C ALA A 85 13.86 -0.90 9.40
N ALA A 86 13.75 -1.79 8.39
CA ALA A 86 12.84 -1.59 7.27
C ALA A 86 11.37 -1.58 7.72
N LYS A 87 10.96 -2.50 8.61
CA LYS A 87 9.58 -2.48 9.16
C LYS A 87 9.26 -1.19 9.90
N ARG A 88 10.25 -0.62 10.59
CA ARG A 88 10.11 0.64 11.30
C ARG A 88 9.97 1.80 10.32
N ALA A 89 10.89 1.90 9.36
CA ALA A 89 10.87 2.93 8.32
C ALA A 89 9.53 2.93 7.57
N LEU A 90 9.05 1.78 7.10
CA LEU A 90 7.75 1.66 6.44
C LEU A 90 6.58 2.14 7.31
N GLY A 91 6.65 1.92 8.63
CA GLY A 91 5.62 2.36 9.55
C GLY A 91 5.77 3.78 10.08
N GLU A 92 6.82 4.49 9.66
CA GLU A 92 7.03 5.92 9.88
C GLU A 92 6.74 6.70 8.58
N GLU A 93 7.00 6.08 7.41
CA GLU A 93 6.76 6.65 6.07
C GLU A 93 5.28 6.71 5.68
N PHE A 94 4.53 5.63 5.93
CA PHE A 94 3.15 5.53 5.43
C PHE A 94 2.13 5.72 6.54
N GLU A 95 1.17 6.62 6.31
CA GLU A 95 0.04 6.84 7.21
C GLU A 95 -1.09 5.85 6.93
N THR A 96 -1.29 5.52 5.65
CA THR A 96 -2.40 4.66 5.20
C THR A 96 -1.93 3.40 4.50
N MET A 97 -2.81 2.39 4.47
CA MET A 97 -2.61 1.21 3.64
C MET A 97 -2.63 1.54 2.15
N GLY A 98 -3.37 2.58 1.74
CA GLY A 98 -3.44 3.07 0.36
C GLY A 98 -2.09 3.55 -0.15
N GLU A 99 -1.42 4.43 0.60
CA GLU A 99 -0.09 4.95 0.25
C GLU A 99 0.94 3.83 0.14
N PHE A 100 1.00 2.95 1.15
CA PHE A 100 1.91 1.82 1.15
C PHE A 100 1.65 0.89 -0.05
N ALA A 101 0.39 0.58 -0.35
CA ALA A 101 0.03 -0.32 -1.44
C ALA A 101 0.31 0.28 -2.81
N ALA A 102 0.03 1.57 -3.00
CA ALA A 102 0.35 2.29 -4.22
C ALA A 102 1.86 2.24 -4.47
N TRP A 103 2.66 2.62 -3.47
CA TRP A 103 4.12 2.57 -3.56
C TRP A 103 4.63 1.14 -3.83
N ALA A 104 4.21 0.16 -3.03
CA ALA A 104 4.68 -1.22 -3.14
C ALA A 104 4.34 -1.88 -4.49
N CYS A 105 3.21 -1.51 -5.10
CA CYS A 105 2.73 -2.10 -6.35
C CYS A 105 3.23 -1.35 -7.59
N TYR A 106 3.37 -0.03 -7.53
CA TYR A 106 3.48 0.82 -8.72
C TYR A 106 4.68 1.76 -8.74
N ALA A 107 5.33 2.05 -7.62
CA ALA A 107 6.50 2.94 -7.63
C ALA A 107 7.63 2.35 -8.48
N THR A 108 8.28 3.22 -9.25
CA THR A 108 9.39 2.82 -10.13
C THR A 108 10.57 2.27 -9.31
N SER A 109 10.88 2.90 -8.17
CA SER A 109 11.90 2.44 -7.22
C SER A 109 11.34 2.37 -5.80
N LEU A 110 11.72 1.30 -5.09
CA LEU A 110 11.39 1.13 -3.67
C LEU A 110 12.58 1.42 -2.76
N THR A 111 13.74 1.73 -3.31
CA THR A 111 14.95 1.99 -2.52
C THR A 111 15.07 3.45 -2.09
N THR A 112 14.05 4.27 -2.38
CA THR A 112 13.95 5.66 -1.93
C THR A 112 13.64 5.75 -0.44
N VAL A 113 12.91 4.76 0.11
CA VAL A 113 12.67 4.65 1.55
C VAL A 113 13.90 4.13 2.26
N ASP A 114 14.31 4.84 3.31
CA ASP A 114 15.47 4.49 4.12
C ASP A 114 15.39 3.04 4.65
N HIS A 115 16.54 2.36 4.63
CA HIS A 115 16.68 0.96 5.03
C HIS A 115 15.93 -0.07 4.16
N VAL A 116 15.34 0.33 3.03
CA VAL A 116 14.80 -0.58 2.01
C VAL A 116 15.87 -0.85 0.94
N GLY A 117 16.68 -1.88 1.18
CA GLY A 117 17.60 -2.40 0.16
C GLY A 117 16.91 -3.33 -0.85
N GLU A 118 17.62 -3.72 -1.92
CA GLU A 118 17.10 -4.51 -3.06
C GLU A 118 16.35 -5.79 -2.64
N SER A 119 16.87 -6.53 -1.66
CA SER A 119 16.22 -7.75 -1.15
C SER A 119 14.89 -7.46 -0.44
N THR A 120 14.83 -6.33 0.28
CA THR A 120 13.62 -5.87 0.96
C THR A 120 12.61 -5.38 -0.09
N ALA A 121 13.05 -4.59 -1.07
CA ALA A 121 12.24 -4.15 -2.20
C ALA A 121 11.61 -5.34 -2.96
N THR A 122 12.41 -6.38 -3.25
CA THR A 122 11.92 -7.62 -3.88
C THR A 122 10.84 -8.29 -3.02
N THR A 123 11.06 -8.36 -1.71
CA THR A 123 10.07 -8.94 -0.79
C THR A 123 8.78 -8.13 -0.76
N ILE A 124 8.87 -6.80 -0.78
CA ILE A 124 7.73 -5.88 -0.82
C ILE A 124 6.93 -6.05 -2.12
N ARG A 125 7.59 -6.12 -3.30
CA ARG A 125 6.91 -6.37 -4.58
C ARG A 125 6.15 -7.70 -4.58
N ASN A 126 6.70 -8.72 -3.93
CA ASN A 126 6.06 -10.02 -3.78
C ASN A 126 4.80 -9.98 -2.87
N LEU A 127 4.53 -8.87 -2.18
CA LEU A 127 3.30 -8.68 -1.42
C LEU A 127 2.11 -8.31 -2.29
N ARG A 128 2.29 -7.96 -3.57
CA ARG A 128 1.19 -7.51 -4.44
C ARG A 128 -0.05 -8.42 -4.41
N PRO A 129 0.04 -9.76 -4.53
CA PRO A 129 -1.15 -10.61 -4.42
C PRO A 129 -1.84 -10.55 -3.04
N THR A 130 -1.06 -10.32 -1.98
CA THR A 130 -1.57 -10.17 -0.62
C THR A 130 -2.24 -8.81 -0.42
N LEU A 131 -1.70 -7.76 -1.03
CA LEU A 131 -2.32 -6.43 -1.09
C LEU A 131 -3.63 -6.47 -1.88
N VAL A 132 -3.64 -7.06 -3.08
CA VAL A 132 -4.87 -7.24 -3.88
C VAL A 132 -5.99 -7.90 -3.07
N ARG A 133 -5.68 -8.91 -2.25
CA ARG A 133 -6.66 -9.52 -1.33
C ARG A 133 -7.08 -8.64 -0.17
N TRP A 134 -6.17 -7.82 0.37
CA TRP A 134 -6.52 -6.85 1.42
C TRP A 134 -7.51 -5.79 0.90
N PHE A 135 -7.29 -5.35 -0.33
CA PHE A 135 -8.07 -4.34 -1.04
C PHE A 135 -9.32 -4.90 -1.72
N GLY A 136 -9.49 -6.22 -1.79
CA GLY A 136 -10.67 -6.84 -2.42
C GLY A 136 -10.68 -6.76 -3.95
N GLY A 137 -9.54 -6.44 -4.55
CA GLY A 137 -9.35 -6.20 -5.98
C GLY A 137 -8.17 -5.27 -6.23
N GLU A 138 -7.57 -5.37 -7.41
CA GLU A 138 -6.51 -4.43 -7.82
C GLU A 138 -7.10 -3.05 -8.13
N GLU A 139 -8.34 -3.01 -8.60
CA GLU A 139 -9.07 -1.77 -8.93
C GLU A 139 -9.29 -0.84 -7.72
N TYR A 140 -9.14 -1.36 -6.50
CA TYR A 140 -9.23 -0.59 -5.26
C TYR A 140 -7.88 -0.09 -4.75
N ILE A 141 -6.76 -0.51 -5.36
CA ILE A 141 -5.43 -0.01 -5.00
C ILE A 141 -5.21 1.33 -5.72
N PRO A 142 -4.90 2.43 -4.99
CA PRO A 142 -4.60 3.71 -5.62
C PRO A 142 -3.40 3.59 -6.56
N ARG A 143 -3.41 4.40 -7.63
CA ARG A 143 -2.21 4.57 -8.46
C ARG A 143 -1.16 5.32 -7.67
N TYR A 144 0.09 5.01 -7.94
CA TYR A 144 1.22 5.77 -7.43
C TYR A 144 1.60 6.81 -8.48
N ASP A 145 1.83 8.04 -8.03
CA ASP A 145 2.32 9.13 -8.85
C ASP A 145 3.78 9.40 -8.45
N ASP A 146 4.72 8.89 -9.27
CA ASP A 146 6.16 9.09 -9.06
C ASP A 146 6.54 10.60 -9.17
N GLU A 147 5.69 11.46 -9.78
CA GLU A 147 6.01 12.87 -10.04
C GLU A 147 5.89 13.76 -8.79
N GLN A 148 5.25 13.29 -7.71
CA GLN A 148 5.17 14.06 -6.45
C GLN A 148 6.47 14.01 -5.62
N GLU A 149 7.36 13.05 -5.85
CA GLU A 149 8.72 13.04 -5.26
C GLU A 149 9.62 14.14 -5.88
N THR A 150 9.27 14.67 -7.05
CA THR A 150 10.15 15.62 -7.80
C THR A 150 10.00 17.08 -7.36
N LEU A 151 9.03 17.41 -6.50
CA LEU A 151 8.74 18.80 -6.08
C LEU A 151 9.33 19.19 -4.71
N VAL A 152 10.17 18.34 -4.11
CA VAL A 152 10.83 18.62 -2.82
C VAL A 152 12.33 18.85 -3.01
N ILE A 153 12.73 19.63 -4.02
CA ILE A 153 14.07 20.23 -4.11
C ILE A 153 13.88 21.63 -4.71
N GLU A 154 14.46 22.65 -4.04
CA GLU A 154 14.38 24.12 -4.28
C GLU A 154 13.12 24.76 -3.63
N ASP A 155 13.21 25.56 -2.56
CA ASP A 155 14.14 26.67 -2.32
C ASP A 155 14.69 26.66 -0.88
N THR A 156 16.02 26.62 -0.75
CA THR A 156 16.70 27.26 0.37
C THR A 156 17.72 28.21 -0.22
N ASP A 157 17.21 29.24 -0.90
CA ASP A 157 17.96 30.47 -1.15
C ASP A 157 18.01 31.27 0.16
N GLU A 158 18.93 30.88 1.06
CA GLU A 158 19.35 31.76 2.15
C GLU A 158 20.33 32.82 1.59
N ASP A 159 19.72 33.93 1.19
CA ASP A 159 20.12 35.31 1.53
C ASP A 159 21.51 35.77 1.07
N ASP A 160 21.62 36.02 -0.25
CA ASP A 160 22.65 36.87 -0.84
C ASP A 160 22.37 38.33 -0.44
N ARG A 161 22.99 38.79 0.66
CA ARG A 161 22.98 40.20 1.08
C ARG A 161 24.22 40.95 0.58
N ASN A 162 23.97 41.71 -0.48
CA ASN A 162 24.80 42.71 -1.14
C ASN A 162 25.45 43.76 -0.21
N GLU A 163 26.68 44.16 -0.60
CA GLU A 163 27.24 45.54 -0.68
C GLU A 163 27.21 46.45 0.57
N GLU A 164 28.13 47.38 0.84
CA GLU A 164 29.38 47.90 0.26
C GLU A 164 29.80 48.96 1.31
N THR A 165 31.04 48.94 1.81
CA THR A 165 31.58 50.10 2.53
C THR A 165 32.88 50.49 1.85
N ALA A 166 32.79 51.59 1.11
CA ALA A 166 33.85 52.22 0.34
C ALA A 166 34.91 52.89 1.24
N GLU A 167 36.16 52.72 0.80
CA GLU A 167 37.29 53.68 0.74
C GLU A 167 37.88 54.19 2.08
N ASP A 168 39.07 53.73 2.49
CA ASP A 168 40.44 54.03 1.97
C ASP A 168 40.98 55.38 2.48
N ASP A 169 41.90 55.33 3.45
CA ASP A 169 42.96 56.33 3.57
C ASP A 169 44.23 55.74 4.20
N SER A 170 45.16 55.38 3.32
CA SER A 170 46.59 55.69 3.35
C SER A 170 47.44 55.45 4.61
N SER A 171 48.38 54.51 4.42
CA SER A 171 49.84 54.74 4.45
C SER A 171 50.70 54.45 5.72
N ILE A 172 51.57 53.44 5.54
CA ILE A 172 53.03 53.43 5.78
C ILE A 172 53.59 53.04 7.18
N ALA A 173 54.06 51.79 7.23
CA ALA A 173 55.40 51.27 7.60
C ALA A 173 55.99 51.33 9.04
N ALA A 174 56.61 50.17 9.33
CA ALA A 174 57.91 49.92 9.99
C ALA A 174 57.96 49.51 11.47
N SER A 175 58.39 48.25 11.66
CA SER A 175 59.44 47.75 12.56
C SER A 175 59.53 48.23 14.02
N GLY A 176 59.55 47.26 14.94
CA GLY A 176 60.23 47.45 16.23
C GLY A 176 59.91 46.39 17.27
N LYS A 177 60.70 45.31 17.31
CA LYS A 177 60.93 44.52 18.53
C LYS A 177 61.63 45.41 19.56
N SER A 178 61.17 45.37 20.80
CA SER A 178 62.03 45.21 21.99
C SER A 178 61.19 44.87 23.21
#